data_AF-A0A959NSY2-F1
#
_entry.id   AF-A0A959NSY2-F1
#
_cell.length_a   1.000
_cell.length_b   1.000
_cell.length_c   1.000
_cell.angle_alpha   90.00
_cell.angle_beta   90.00
_cell.angle_gamma   90.00
#
_symmetry.space_group_name_H-M   'P 1'
#
loop_
_entity.id
_entity.type
_entity.pdbx_description
1 polymer ?
#
loop_
_entity_poly.entity_id
_entity_poly.type
_entity_poly.pdbx_seq_one_letter_code
_entity_poly.pdbx_strand_id
1 'polypeptide(L)' 'MKLLEATTENINSAVQVLKDGGLVAFPTETVYGIGANGFDPIAVAKIFEVKKRPAFNPLILH' A
#
# COMPACT_ATOMS: atom_id res chain seq x y z
N MET A 1 -6.14 -12.06 -1.73
CA MET A 1 -6.57 -10.64 -1.88
C MET A 1 -8.01 -10.55 -1.40
N LYS A 2 -8.31 -9.63 -0.47
CA LYS A 2 -9.68 -9.37 0.01
C LYS A 2 -10.12 -8.01 -0.54
N LEU A 3 -11.29 -7.97 -1.17
CA LEU A 3 -11.89 -6.74 -1.67
C LEU A 3 -12.85 -6.24 -0.59
N LEU A 4 -12.70 -4.97 -0.21
CA LEU A 4 -13.43 -4.35 0.89
C LEU A 4 -14.05 -3.04 0.42
N GLU A 5 -15.27 -2.76 0.86
CA GLU A 5 -15.85 -1.43 0.70
C GLU A 5 -15.16 -0.43 1.63
N ALA A 6 -15.12 0.84 1.24
CA ALA A 6 -14.45 1.91 1.99
C ALA A 6 -15.26 2.39 3.21
N THR A 7 -15.65 1.46 4.09
CA THR A 7 -16.24 1.76 5.39
C THR A 7 -15.14 2.07 6.40
N THR A 8 -15.46 2.81 7.46
CA THR A 8 -14.51 3.13 8.54
C THR A 8 -13.85 1.88 9.14
N GLU A 9 -14.62 0.80 9.32
CA GLU A 9 -14.13 -0.47 9.86
C GLU A 9 -13.12 -1.15 8.91
N ASN A 10 -13.41 -1.15 7.62
CA ASN A 10 -12.52 -1.73 6.62
C ASN A 10 -11.25 -0.88 6.43
N ILE A 11 -11.37 0.46 6.52
CA ILE A 11 -10.22 1.37 6.53
C ILE A 11 -9.33 1.08 7.74
N ASN A 12 -9.91 0.92 8.94
CA ASN A 12 -9.15 0.56 10.14
C ASN A 12 -8.45 -0.81 9.99
N SER A 13 -9.12 -1.77 9.36
CA SER A 13 -8.52 -3.07 9.03
C SER A 13 -7.34 -2.93 8.07
N ALA A 14 -7.47 -2.07 7.04
CA ALA A 14 -6.39 -1.78 6.10
C ALA A 14 -5.21 -1.06 6.77
N VAL A 15 -5.48 -0.14 7.70
CA VAL A 15 -4.44 0.50 8.52
C VAL A 15 -3.65 -0.54 9.31
N GLN A 16 -4.31 -1.56 9.87
CA GLN A 16 -3.62 -2.63 10.59
C GLN A 16 -2.72 -3.44 9.63
N VAL A 17 -3.19 -3.74 8.42
CA VAL A 17 -2.36 -4.38 7.38
C VAL A 17 -1.10 -3.55 7.08
N LEU A 18 -1.22 -2.23 6.97
CA LEU A 18 -0.05 -1.35 6.74
C LEU A 18 0.91 -1.36 7.93
N LYS A 19 0.39 -1.32 9.17
CA LYS A 19 1.19 -1.39 10.40
C LYS A 19 1.96 -2.70 10.54
N ASP A 20 1.37 -3.81 10.07
CA ASP A 20 1.97 -5.14 10.08
C ASP A 20 2.93 -5.37 8.88
N GLY A 21 3.28 -4.30 8.13
CA GLY A 21 4.19 -4.36 7.00
C GLY A 21 3.59 -5.00 5.74
N GLY A 22 2.26 -5.07 5.66
CA GLY A 22 1.50 -5.52 4.51
C GLY A 22 1.29 -4.43 3.44
N LEU A 23 0.60 -4.79 2.36
CA LEU A 23 0.28 -3.91 1.24
C LEU A 23 -1.23 -3.67 1.16
N VAL A 24 -1.62 -2.45 0.83
CA VAL A 24 -3.02 -2.07 0.59
C VAL A 24 -3.13 -1.40 -0.76
N ALA A 25 -4.04 -1.90 -1.62
CA ALA A 25 -4.46 -1.18 -2.81
C ALA A 25 -5.70 -0.34 -2.50
N PHE A 26 -5.69 0.94 -2.87
CA PHE A 26 -6.78 1.87 -2.55
C PHE A 26 -7.08 2.82 -3.72
N PRO A 27 -8.34 3.24 -3.90
CA PRO A 27 -8.70 4.21 -4.94
C PRO A 27 -8.19 5.61 -4.57
N THR A 28 -7.89 6.41 -5.59
CA THR A 28 -7.66 7.87 -5.49
C THR A 28 -8.55 8.59 -6.51
N GLU A 29 -8.47 9.91 -6.58
CA GLU A 29 -9.16 10.71 -7.60
C GLU A 29 -8.66 10.45 -9.03
N THR A 30 -7.42 9.94 -9.19
CA THR A 30 -6.82 9.69 -10.51
C THR A 30 -6.70 8.20 -10.84
N VAL A 31 -6.05 7.42 -9.98
CA VAL A 31 -5.72 6.00 -10.22
C VAL A 31 -5.71 5.19 -8.93
N TYR A 32 -5.68 3.86 -9.02
CA TYR A 32 -5.45 3.04 -7.83
C TYR A 32 -3.98 3.11 -7.38
N GLY A 33 -3.79 3.39 -6.10
CA GLY A 33 -2.50 3.29 -5.41
C GLY A 33 -2.26 1.89 -4.86
N ILE A 34 -0.99 1.51 -4.72
CA ILE A 34 -0.56 0.40 -3.85
C ILE A 34 0.35 1.02 -2.80
N GLY A 35 -0.08 1.00 -1.54
CA GLY A 35 0.62 1.58 -0.41
C GLY A 35 1.20 0.53 0.55
N ALA A 36 2.20 0.98 1.29
CA ALA A 36 2.88 0.31 2.40
C ALA A 36 3.22 1.35 3.46
N ASN A 37 3.64 0.94 4.65
CA ASN A 37 4.22 1.86 5.62
C ASN A 37 5.54 2.45 5.08
N GLY A 38 5.55 3.76 4.79
CA GLY A 38 6.70 4.45 4.20
C GLY A 38 7.95 4.51 5.09
N PHE A 39 7.81 4.25 6.39
CA PHE A 39 8.93 4.19 7.34
C PHE A 39 9.46 2.76 7.56
N ASP A 40 8.83 1.74 6.96
CA ASP A 40 9.28 0.36 6.99
C ASP A 40 9.95 -0.01 5.66
N PRO A 41 11.30 -0.13 5.61
CA PRO A 41 12.01 -0.41 4.37
C PRO A 41 11.65 -1.78 3.77
N ILE A 42 11.26 -2.76 4.60
CA ILE A 42 10.85 -4.09 4.13
C ILE A 42 9.48 -4.01 3.46
N ALA A 43 8.53 -3.27 4.07
CA ALA A 43 7.21 -3.07 3.48
C ALA A 43 7.30 -2.28 2.16
N VAL A 44 8.15 -1.26 2.09
CA VAL A 44 8.43 -0.49 0.87
C VAL A 44 9.00 -1.38 -0.23
N ALA A 45 9.95 -2.27 0.08
CA ALA A 45 10.54 -3.20 -0.89
C ALA A 45 9.48 -4.10 -1.57
N LYS A 46 8.45 -4.52 -0.83
CA LYS A 46 7.33 -5.32 -1.37
C LYS A 46 6.57 -4.61 -2.48
N ILE A 47 6.49 -3.26 -2.47
CA ILE A 47 5.87 -2.49 -3.56
C ILE A 47 6.65 -2.66 -4.86
N PHE A 48 7.99 -2.61 -4.79
CA PHE A 48 8.84 -2.79 -5.96
C PHE A 48 8.71 -4.20 -6.52
N GLU A 49 8.72 -5.21 -5.65
CA GLU A 49 8.56 -6.62 -6.01
C GLU A 49 7.22 -6.88 -6.72
N VAL A 50 6.09 -6.49 -6.10
CA VAL A 50 4.76 -6.79 -6.65
C VAL A 50 4.49 -6.07 -7.97
N LYS A 51 5.03 -4.85 -8.13
CA LYS A 51 4.88 -4.07 -9.37
C LYS A 51 5.93 -4.42 -10.42
N LYS A 52 6.91 -5.28 -10.10
CA LYS A 52 8.14 -5.46 -10.89
C LYS A 52 8.76 -4.11 -11.27
N ARG A 53 8.72 -3.15 -10.35
CA ARG A 53 9.17 -1.78 -10.56
C ARG A 53 10.69 -1.73 -10.38
N PRO A 54 11.45 -1.10 -11.29
CA PRO A 54 12.87 -0.90 -11.09
C PRO A 54 13.16 -0.08 -9.82
N ALA A 55 14.17 -0.48 -9.05
CA ALA A 55 14.50 0.14 -7.76
C ALA A 55 14.91 1.62 -7.87
N PHE A 56 15.40 2.06 -9.04
CA PHE A 56 15.78 3.44 -9.28
C PHE A 56 14.58 4.39 -9.51
N ASN A 57 13.35 3.84 -9.64
CA ASN A 57 12.16 4.65 -9.89
C ASN A 57 11.44 4.94 -8.56
N PRO A 58 11.59 6.14 -7.97
CA PRO A 58 11.17 6.42 -6.60
C PRO A 58 9.65 6.30 -6.41
N LEU A 59 9.23 6.19 -5.16
CA LEU A 59 7.81 6.22 -4.75
C LEU A 59 7.46 7.60 -4.18
N ILE A 60 6.17 7.94 -4.20
CA ILE A 60 5.63 9.16 -3.59
C ILE A 60 5.16 8.80 -2.17
N LEU A 61 5.62 9.57 -1.17
CA LEU A 61 5.11 9.49 0.19
C LEU A 61 3.85 10.36 0.31
N HIS A 62 2.75 9.76 0.74
CA HIS A 62 1.45 10.42 0.95
C HIS A 62 1.13 10.47 2.45
#